data_AF-A0A2G5LKY1-F1
#
_entry.id   AF-A0A2G5LKY1-F1
#
_cell.length_a   1.000
_cell.length_b   1.000
_cell.length_c   1.000
_cell.angle_alpha   90.00
_cell.angle_beta   90.00
_cell.angle_gamma   90.00
#
_symmetry.space_group_name_H-M   'P 1'
#
loop_
_entity.id
_entity.type
_entity.pdbx_description
1 polymer ?
#
loop_
_entity_poly.entity_id
_entity_poly.type
_entity_poly.pdbx_seq_one_letter_code
_entity_poly.pdbx_strand_id
1 'polypeptide(L)'
;MRTIIQLGLMILMLGTTVLANPAIADDLRTGHLLPIVGSVDSLRHAQSVGVLYSENTRDNLSYLERYHAMAMNGAKDALDGRIREAFVNSSDPELAIDWLMSSLQGTFLTVTVYSSLDELVQAHPDVVVVLDTHNQLLTQRNDQVEARFVARFYDANLQYIAKAEGSVHKQVPSVWVHDKAAPEIAAQIEQQRDVQLDALKQFDVSLKALVRAS
;
A
#
# COMPACT_ATOMS: atom_id res chain seq x y z
N MET A 1 -38.74 38.15 2.15
CA MET A 1 -39.54 36.90 2.08
C MET A 1 -38.63 35.81 1.54
N ARG A 2 -38.44 34.74 2.31
CA ARG A 2 -37.58 33.57 2.01
C ARG A 2 -38.41 32.55 1.21
N THR A 3 -37.87 32.02 0.12
CA THR A 3 -38.40 30.82 -0.55
C THR A 3 -37.41 29.69 -0.35
N ILE A 4 -37.86 28.66 0.38
CA ILE A 4 -37.13 27.44 0.72
C ILE A 4 -37.52 26.39 -0.33
N ILE A 5 -36.56 25.86 -1.07
CA ILE A 5 -36.75 24.76 -2.01
C ILE A 5 -36.59 23.44 -1.24
N GLN A 6 -37.64 22.62 -1.24
CA GLN A 6 -37.71 21.33 -0.57
C GLN A 6 -36.94 20.26 -1.37
N LEU A 7 -35.98 19.58 -0.74
CA LEU A 7 -35.36 18.36 -1.27
C LEU A 7 -36.17 17.14 -0.79
N GLY A 8 -36.65 16.33 -1.74
CA GLY A 8 -37.40 15.12 -1.50
C GLY A 8 -36.52 13.97 -1.00
N LEU A 9 -36.97 13.32 0.06
CA LEU A 9 -36.43 12.12 0.69
C LEU A 9 -37.01 10.88 -0.01
N MET A 10 -36.16 9.96 -0.48
CA MET A 10 -36.60 8.61 -0.90
C MET A 10 -35.96 7.56 0.01
N ILE A 11 -36.81 6.94 0.84
CA ILE A 11 -36.53 5.73 1.61
C ILE A 11 -37.15 4.58 0.82
N LEU A 12 -36.40 3.50 0.55
CA LEU A 12 -36.94 2.24 0.06
C LEU A 12 -36.63 1.12 1.05
N MET A 13 -37.69 0.48 1.52
CA MET A 13 -37.75 -0.56 2.54
C MET A 13 -37.70 -1.97 1.93
N LEU A 14 -36.97 -2.85 2.63
CA LEU A 14 -37.27 -4.25 3.01
C LEU A 14 -37.72 -5.29 1.97
N GLY A 15 -36.96 -6.40 1.95
CA GLY A 15 -37.43 -7.72 1.51
C GLY A 15 -36.67 -8.83 2.24
N THR A 16 -37.30 -9.41 3.26
CA THR A 16 -36.84 -10.61 3.99
C THR A 16 -37.56 -11.85 3.48
N THR A 17 -36.84 -12.93 3.18
CA THR A 17 -37.41 -14.29 3.13
C THR A 17 -36.47 -15.25 3.86
N VAL A 18 -37.06 -16.12 4.67
CA VAL A 18 -36.42 -17.18 5.48
C VAL A 18 -36.97 -18.53 5.03
N LEU A 19 -36.20 -19.59 5.30
CA LEU A 19 -36.50 -21.05 5.30
C LEU A 19 -36.07 -21.76 3.99
N ALA A 20 -35.41 -22.92 3.98
CA ALA A 20 -35.21 -23.96 4.98
C ALA A 20 -33.95 -24.80 4.69
N ASN A 21 -33.43 -25.48 5.71
CA ASN A 21 -32.41 -26.53 5.62
C ASN A 21 -33.10 -27.90 5.77
N PRO A 22 -32.62 -28.96 5.09
CA PRO A 22 -32.44 -30.23 5.78
C PRO A 22 -31.10 -30.93 5.44
N ALA A 23 -30.60 -31.66 6.44
CA ALA A 23 -29.37 -32.44 6.42
C ALA A 23 -29.54 -33.84 5.76
N ILE A 24 -28.47 -34.33 5.12
CA ILE A 24 -28.16 -35.75 4.83
C ILE A 24 -26.61 -35.85 4.90
N ALA A 25 -26.03 -36.38 5.98
CA ALA A 25 -25.55 -37.77 6.18
C ALA A 25 -24.50 -38.19 5.12
N ASP A 26 -23.20 -38.15 5.44
CA ASP A 26 -22.36 -39.20 6.05
C ASP A 26 -21.68 -40.11 5.01
N ASP A 27 -20.37 -40.29 5.24
CA ASP A 27 -19.44 -41.27 4.70
C ASP A 27 -19.19 -41.36 3.17
N LEU A 28 -18.07 -40.76 2.72
CA LEU A 28 -17.20 -41.43 1.75
C LEU A 28 -15.72 -41.06 2.00
N ARG A 29 -15.10 -41.81 2.91
CA ARG A 29 -13.83 -42.52 2.70
C ARG A 29 -12.67 -41.80 2.00
N THR A 30 -11.64 -41.54 2.80
CA THR A 30 -10.21 -41.80 2.47
C THR A 30 -9.74 -41.33 1.10
N GLY A 31 -9.75 -40.02 0.89
CA GLY A 31 -8.76 -39.40 0.02
C GLY A 31 -7.46 -39.26 0.80
N HIS A 32 -6.51 -40.19 0.63
CA HIS A 32 -5.12 -39.90 0.92
C HIS A 32 -4.66 -38.82 -0.06
N LEU A 33 -4.95 -37.57 0.27
CA LEU A 33 -4.26 -36.43 -0.30
C LEU A 33 -2.82 -36.56 0.18
N LEU A 34 -1.97 -37.07 -0.71
CA LEU A 34 -0.53 -37.00 -0.55
C LEU A 34 -0.22 -35.52 -0.23
N PRO A 35 0.54 -35.22 0.83
CA PRO A 35 0.97 -33.85 1.06
C PRO A 35 1.73 -33.40 -0.18
N ILE A 36 1.32 -32.26 -0.74
CA ILE A 36 2.05 -31.60 -1.82
C ILE A 36 3.40 -31.18 -1.20
N VAL A 37 4.40 -32.02 -1.40
CA VAL A 37 5.79 -31.72 -1.06
C VAL A 37 6.23 -30.62 -2.03
N GLY A 38 6.27 -29.38 -1.55
CA GLY A 38 6.85 -28.26 -2.30
C GLY A 38 6.16 -26.92 -2.15
N SER A 39 5.15 -26.76 -1.29
CA SER A 39 4.68 -25.42 -0.92
C SER A 39 5.49 -24.93 0.28
N VAL A 40 5.99 -23.71 0.17
CA VAL A 40 6.65 -23.03 1.29
C VAL A 40 5.56 -22.71 2.31
N ASP A 41 5.37 -23.57 3.31
CA ASP A 41 4.39 -23.34 4.39
C ASP A 41 4.76 -22.11 5.25
N SER A 42 5.98 -21.56 5.11
CA SER A 42 6.56 -20.59 6.04
C SER A 42 7.68 -19.75 5.39
N LEU A 43 7.68 -18.42 5.58
CA LEU A 43 8.71 -17.51 5.04
C LEU A 43 10.01 -17.58 5.86
N ARG A 44 11.16 -17.76 5.20
CA ARG A 44 12.45 -17.97 5.87
C ARG A 44 13.55 -17.07 5.31
N HIS A 45 14.50 -16.71 6.17
CA HIS A 45 15.61 -15.84 5.78
C HIS A 45 16.52 -16.41 4.68
N ALA A 46 16.61 -17.73 4.55
CA ALA A 46 17.48 -18.38 3.57
C ALA A 46 16.94 -18.39 2.13
N GLN A 47 15.76 -17.82 1.89
CA GLN A 47 15.07 -17.90 0.61
C GLN A 47 15.52 -16.81 -0.37
N SER A 48 15.53 -17.15 -1.65
CA SER A 48 15.62 -16.21 -2.75
C SER A 48 14.24 -15.64 -3.08
N VAL A 49 14.18 -14.32 -3.27
CA VAL A 49 12.93 -13.59 -3.51
C VAL A 49 12.97 -12.90 -4.87
N GLY A 50 11.97 -13.19 -5.70
CA GLY A 50 11.67 -12.42 -6.89
C GLY A 50 10.58 -11.38 -6.62
N VAL A 51 10.84 -10.11 -6.92
CA VAL A 51 9.90 -9.02 -6.69
C VAL A 51 9.29 -8.56 -8.00
N LEU A 52 7.97 -8.37 -8.00
CA LEU A 52 7.21 -7.72 -9.06
C LEU A 52 6.46 -6.50 -8.50
N TYR A 53 6.47 -5.41 -9.26
CA TYR A 53 5.62 -4.26 -8.97
C TYR A 53 4.24 -4.47 -9.60
N SER A 54 3.19 -4.26 -8.80
CA SER A 54 1.83 -4.20 -9.32
C SER A 54 1.67 -3.02 -10.27
N GLU A 55 0.64 -3.07 -11.12
CA GLU A 55 0.25 -1.93 -11.97
C GLU A 55 -0.01 -0.68 -11.13
N ASN A 56 -0.71 -0.83 -10.00
CA ASN A 56 -0.95 0.26 -9.05
C ASN A 56 0.36 0.86 -8.51
N THR A 57 1.39 0.06 -8.22
CA THR A 57 2.70 0.57 -7.79
C THR A 57 3.36 1.42 -8.87
N ARG A 58 3.29 1.00 -10.14
CA ARG A 58 3.86 1.75 -11.27
C ARG A 58 3.11 3.06 -11.48
N ASP A 59 1.78 3.02 -11.40
CA ASP A 59 0.93 4.21 -11.49
C ASP A 59 1.18 5.19 -10.35
N ASN A 60 1.33 4.68 -9.12
CA ASN A 60 1.64 5.45 -7.93
C ASN A 60 3.02 6.12 -8.04
N LEU A 61 4.04 5.40 -8.52
CA LEU A 61 5.37 5.96 -8.75
C LEU A 61 5.30 7.11 -9.77
N SER A 62 4.66 6.88 -10.93
CA SER A 62 4.48 7.93 -11.93
C SER A 62 3.65 9.12 -11.42
N TYR A 63 2.70 8.90 -10.52
CA TYR A 63 1.97 9.98 -9.85
C TYR A 63 2.89 10.81 -8.94
N LEU A 64 3.69 10.16 -8.09
CA LEU A 64 4.63 10.82 -7.19
C LEU A 64 5.72 11.58 -7.96
N GLU A 65 6.27 11.01 -9.03
CA GLU A 65 7.24 11.68 -9.90
C GLU A 65 6.69 12.99 -10.48
N ARG A 66 5.45 12.97 -10.97
CA ARG A 66 4.79 14.19 -11.48
C ARG A 66 4.57 15.21 -10.37
N TYR A 67 4.14 14.77 -9.19
CA TYR A 67 3.93 15.63 -8.04
C TYR A 67 5.25 16.26 -7.58
N HIS A 68 6.32 15.46 -7.47
CA HIS A 68 7.66 15.89 -7.08
C HIS A 68 8.24 16.87 -8.09
N ALA A 69 8.11 16.61 -9.39
CA ALA A 69 8.53 17.54 -10.44
C ALA A 69 7.80 18.89 -10.35
N MET A 70 6.50 18.88 -10.01
CA MET A 70 5.75 20.11 -9.74
C MET A 70 6.20 20.80 -8.46
N ALA A 71 6.55 20.06 -7.40
CA ALA A 71 7.08 20.63 -6.17
C ALA A 71 8.46 21.29 -6.38
N MET A 72 9.33 20.68 -7.17
CA MET A 72 10.66 21.22 -7.50
C MET A 72 10.60 22.43 -8.42
N ASN A 73 9.68 22.42 -9.40
CA ASN A 73 9.62 23.41 -10.49
C ASN A 73 8.51 24.44 -10.37
N GLY A 74 7.50 24.19 -9.54
CA GLY A 74 6.33 25.03 -9.36
C GLY A 74 6.66 26.29 -8.58
N ALA A 75 6.31 27.44 -9.16
CA ALA A 75 6.30 28.75 -8.50
C ALA A 75 7.55 29.05 -7.66
N LYS A 76 8.75 28.79 -8.22
CA LYS A 76 10.06 29.00 -7.56
C LYS A 76 10.20 30.38 -6.91
N ASP A 77 9.52 31.39 -7.46
CA ASP A 77 9.57 32.78 -6.98
C ASP A 77 8.31 33.24 -6.24
N ALA A 78 7.26 32.39 -6.13
CA ALA A 78 5.98 32.75 -5.52
C ALA A 78 5.66 32.00 -4.21
N LEU A 79 6.41 30.94 -3.89
CA LEU A 79 6.26 30.15 -2.66
C LEU A 79 7.44 30.40 -1.70
N ASP A 80 7.16 30.45 -0.40
CA ASP A 80 8.20 30.46 0.64
C ASP A 80 9.07 29.20 0.52
N GLY A 81 10.40 29.37 0.61
CA GLY A 81 11.37 28.29 0.42
C GLY A 81 11.12 27.07 1.32
N ARG A 82 10.60 27.26 2.54
CA ARG A 82 10.29 26.18 3.49
C ARG A 82 9.10 25.34 3.06
N ILE A 83 8.09 25.99 2.46
CA ILE A 83 6.91 25.29 1.94
C ILE A 83 7.33 24.43 0.75
N ARG A 84 8.18 24.97 -0.12
CA ARG A 84 8.73 24.24 -1.27
C ARG A 84 9.55 23.02 -0.81
N GLU A 85 10.46 23.22 0.14
CA GLU A 85 11.27 22.14 0.70
C GLU A 85 10.41 21.04 1.31
N ALA A 86 9.38 21.40 2.10
CA ALA A 86 8.46 20.43 2.66
C ALA A 86 7.72 19.60 1.59
N PHE A 87 7.28 20.24 0.48
CA PHE A 87 6.66 19.51 -0.63
C PHE A 87 7.64 18.58 -1.35
N VAL A 88 8.88 19.01 -1.56
CA VAL A 88 9.92 18.17 -2.17
C VAL A 88 10.20 16.96 -1.29
N ASN A 89 10.39 17.17 0.03
CA ASN A 89 10.67 16.10 0.98
C ASN A 89 9.50 15.13 1.17
N SER A 90 8.25 15.62 1.12
CA SER A 90 7.07 14.77 1.33
C SER A 90 6.64 13.98 0.10
N SER A 91 7.20 14.30 -1.08
CA SER A 91 6.83 13.70 -2.36
C SER A 91 7.94 12.87 -2.99
N ASP A 92 8.99 12.52 -2.23
CA ASP A 92 10.05 11.64 -2.70
C ASP A 92 9.46 10.35 -3.30
N PRO A 93 9.57 10.15 -4.63
CA PRO A 93 8.94 9.01 -5.30
C PRO A 93 9.61 7.68 -4.95
N GLU A 94 10.89 7.70 -4.55
CA GLU A 94 11.68 6.49 -4.31
C GLU A 94 11.66 6.07 -2.85
N LEU A 95 11.37 6.99 -1.91
CA LEU A 95 11.34 6.74 -0.46
C LEU A 95 10.67 5.41 -0.07
N ALA A 96 9.46 5.17 -0.57
CA ALA A 96 8.72 3.97 -0.23
C ALA A 96 9.34 2.71 -0.85
N ILE A 97 9.77 2.78 -2.11
CA ILE A 97 10.35 1.63 -2.81
C ILE A 97 11.69 1.25 -2.18
N ASP A 98 12.55 2.23 -1.90
CA ASP A 98 13.85 2.01 -1.26
C ASP A 98 13.70 1.40 0.13
N TRP A 99 12.74 1.89 0.92
CA TRP A 99 12.41 1.31 2.22
C TRP A 99 11.95 -0.15 2.08
N LEU A 100 10.96 -0.40 1.22
CA LEU A 100 10.41 -1.74 1.02
C LEU A 100 11.48 -2.72 0.54
N MET A 101 12.34 -2.32 -0.40
CA MET A 101 13.47 -3.12 -0.88
C MET A 101 14.47 -3.40 0.24
N SER A 102 14.83 -2.38 1.02
CA SER A 102 15.74 -2.53 2.15
C SER A 102 15.18 -3.50 3.20
N SER A 103 13.88 -3.45 3.48
CA SER A 103 13.22 -4.35 4.42
C SER A 103 13.18 -5.79 3.92
N LEU A 104 12.92 -6.01 2.63
CA LEU A 104 12.99 -7.34 2.02
C LEU A 104 14.43 -7.87 2.01
N GLN A 105 15.41 -7.05 1.61
CA GLN A 105 16.83 -7.43 1.57
C GLN A 105 17.40 -7.73 2.96
N GLY A 106 16.92 -7.03 4.00
CA GLY A 106 17.27 -7.34 5.38
C GLY A 106 16.61 -8.63 5.91
N THR A 107 15.59 -9.14 5.23
CA THR A 107 14.81 -10.32 5.64
C THR A 107 15.21 -11.58 4.89
N PHE A 108 15.58 -11.48 3.61
CA PHE A 108 15.81 -12.63 2.73
C PHE A 108 17.25 -12.68 2.20
N LEU A 109 17.68 -13.84 1.72
CA LEU A 109 19.07 -14.07 1.28
C LEU A 109 19.41 -13.25 0.03
N THR A 110 18.51 -13.29 -0.96
CA THR A 110 18.63 -12.52 -2.19
C THR A 110 17.28 -11.94 -2.55
N VAL A 111 17.28 -10.70 -3.05
CA VAL A 111 16.08 -10.02 -3.52
C VAL A 111 16.39 -9.44 -4.90
N THR A 112 15.67 -9.91 -5.91
CA THR A 112 15.84 -9.47 -7.29
C THR A 112 14.52 -8.93 -7.81
N VAL A 113 14.52 -7.71 -8.34
CA VAL A 113 13.35 -7.10 -8.98
C VAL A 113 13.31 -7.53 -10.44
N TYR A 114 12.15 -8.00 -10.89
CA TYR A 114 11.91 -8.41 -12.27
C TYR A 114 10.95 -7.46 -12.97
N SER A 115 11.15 -7.28 -14.28
CA SER A 115 10.33 -6.36 -15.07
C SER A 115 9.02 -6.99 -15.53
N SER A 116 8.98 -8.33 -15.61
CA SER A 116 7.84 -9.13 -16.07
C SER A 116 7.73 -10.45 -15.32
N LEU A 117 6.54 -11.07 -15.37
CA LEU A 117 6.30 -12.39 -14.80
C LEU A 117 7.14 -13.47 -15.50
N ASP A 118 7.36 -13.36 -16.80
CA ASP A 118 8.11 -14.35 -17.58
C ASP A 118 9.57 -14.45 -17.13
N GLU A 119 10.23 -13.31 -16.93
CA GLU A 119 11.60 -13.25 -16.40
C GLU A 119 11.68 -13.84 -14.99
N LEU A 120 10.68 -13.54 -14.15
CA LEU A 120 10.62 -14.05 -12.79
C LEU A 120 10.44 -15.57 -12.76
N VAL A 121 9.53 -16.11 -13.59
CA VAL A 121 9.29 -17.55 -13.69
C VAL A 121 10.53 -18.26 -14.22
N GLN A 122 11.23 -17.66 -15.20
CA GLN A 122 12.47 -18.22 -15.72
C GLN A 122 13.59 -18.28 -14.68
N ALA A 123 13.65 -17.29 -13.77
CA ALA A 123 14.64 -17.26 -12.69
C ALA A 123 14.32 -18.23 -11.53
N HIS A 124 13.07 -18.70 -11.42
CA HIS A 124 12.63 -19.67 -10.42
C HIS A 124 13.07 -19.33 -8.97
N PRO A 125 12.69 -18.15 -8.44
CA PRO A 125 12.95 -17.83 -7.04
C PRO A 125 12.17 -18.75 -6.10
N ASP A 126 12.64 -18.90 -4.86
CA ASP A 126 11.95 -19.70 -3.84
C ASP A 126 10.60 -19.07 -3.45
N VAL A 127 10.55 -17.73 -3.45
CA VAL A 127 9.38 -16.94 -3.09
C VAL A 127 9.20 -15.79 -4.07
N VAL A 128 7.95 -15.56 -4.48
CA VAL A 128 7.56 -14.44 -5.32
C VAL A 128 6.84 -13.40 -4.47
N VAL A 129 7.22 -12.13 -4.62
CA VAL A 129 6.61 -11.01 -3.91
C VAL A 129 6.00 -10.05 -4.93
N VAL A 130 4.69 -9.81 -4.79
CA VAL A 130 4.01 -8.74 -5.53
C VAL A 130 3.85 -7.55 -4.59
N LEU A 131 4.53 -6.45 -4.93
CA LEU A 131 4.44 -5.19 -4.20
C LEU A 131 3.38 -4.27 -4.76
N ASP A 132 2.52 -3.83 -3.86
CA ASP A 132 1.40 -2.94 -4.12
C ASP A 132 1.51 -1.72 -3.21
N THR A 133 1.71 -0.54 -3.81
CA THR A 133 1.92 0.72 -3.11
C THR A 133 0.86 1.73 -3.52
N HIS A 134 0.39 2.51 -2.55
CA HIS A 134 -0.59 3.54 -2.78
C HIS A 134 -0.33 4.71 -1.84
N ASN A 135 -0.06 5.88 -2.40
CA ASN A 135 0.13 7.12 -1.67
C ASN A 135 -0.85 8.19 -2.19
N GLN A 136 -1.58 8.79 -1.27
CA GLN A 136 -2.46 9.92 -1.53
C GLN A 136 -1.95 11.14 -0.76
N LEU A 137 -1.42 12.12 -1.49
CA LEU A 137 -0.87 13.36 -0.92
C LEU A 137 -1.95 14.45 -0.80
N LEU A 138 -1.67 15.50 -0.01
CA LEU A 138 -2.59 16.65 0.04
C LEU A 138 -2.60 17.37 -1.29
N THR A 139 -3.81 17.79 -1.65
CA THR A 139 -4.05 18.71 -2.75
C THR A 139 -4.94 19.84 -2.26
N GLN A 140 -5.25 20.81 -3.12
CA GLN A 140 -6.22 21.85 -2.78
C GLN A 140 -7.62 21.33 -2.50
N ARG A 141 -7.97 20.15 -3.05
CA ARG A 141 -9.31 19.56 -2.98
C ARG A 141 -9.38 18.32 -2.08
N ASN A 142 -8.26 17.93 -1.48
CA ASN A 142 -8.13 16.71 -0.69
C ASN A 142 -7.42 17.03 0.64
N ASP A 143 -8.14 16.80 1.74
CA ASP A 143 -7.67 16.94 3.12
C ASP A 143 -7.31 15.58 3.76
N GLN A 144 -7.37 14.49 2.98
CA GLN A 144 -6.99 13.16 3.42
C GLN A 144 -5.61 12.77 2.89
N VAL A 145 -4.75 12.33 3.80
CA VAL A 145 -3.46 11.73 3.47
C VAL A 145 -3.54 10.25 3.77
N GLU A 146 -3.15 9.43 2.80
CA GLU A 146 -3.07 7.99 2.98
C GLU A 146 -1.74 7.46 2.45
N ALA A 147 -1.17 6.52 3.18
CA ALA A 147 -0.08 5.68 2.71
C ALA A 147 -0.43 4.22 2.99
N ARG A 148 -0.32 3.37 1.97
CA ARG A 148 -0.60 1.94 2.05
C ARG A 148 0.44 1.17 1.26
N PHE A 149 1.08 0.22 1.93
CA PHE A 149 2.11 -0.64 1.35
C PHE A 149 1.78 -2.09 1.65
N VAL A 150 1.71 -2.91 0.61
CA VAL A 150 1.34 -4.31 0.70
C VAL A 150 2.34 -5.16 -0.08
N ALA A 151 2.90 -6.17 0.57
CA ALA A 151 3.66 -7.23 -0.06
C ALA A 151 2.88 -8.53 0.04
N ARG A 152 2.51 -9.11 -1.10
CA ARG A 152 1.89 -10.43 -1.18
C ARG A 152 2.95 -11.45 -1.55
N PHE A 153 3.10 -12.47 -0.71
CA PHE A 153 4.08 -13.53 -0.86
C PHE A 153 3.43 -14.76 -1.46
N TYR A 154 4.10 -15.36 -2.43
CA TYR A 154 3.70 -16.56 -3.13
C TYR A 154 4.87 -17.54 -3.17
N ASP A 155 4.58 -18.84 -3.24
CA ASP A 155 5.62 -19.85 -3.45
C ASP A 155 6.06 -19.90 -4.93
N ALA A 156 7.02 -20.76 -5.24
CA ALA A 156 7.51 -20.98 -6.61
C ALA A 156 6.41 -21.46 -7.60
N ASN A 157 5.28 -21.97 -7.10
CA ASN A 157 4.12 -22.37 -7.90
C ASN A 157 3.03 -21.28 -7.93
N LEU A 158 3.38 -20.06 -7.52
CA LEU A 158 2.48 -18.91 -7.41
C LEU A 158 1.29 -19.15 -6.47
N GLN A 159 1.40 -20.07 -5.52
CA GLN A 159 0.40 -20.25 -4.47
C GLN A 159 0.62 -19.21 -3.38
N TYR A 160 -0.47 -18.58 -2.95
CA TYR A 160 -0.40 -17.54 -1.91
C TYR A 160 0.07 -18.12 -0.58
N ILE A 161 1.08 -17.49 0.02
CA ILE A 161 1.65 -17.84 1.34
C ILE A 161 1.09 -16.88 2.39
N ALA A 162 1.37 -15.57 2.22
CA ALA A 162 1.11 -14.58 3.25
C ALA A 162 1.08 -13.15 2.67
N LYS A 163 0.72 -12.19 3.51
CA LYS A 163 0.68 -10.76 3.19
C LYS A 163 1.31 -9.96 4.32
N ALA A 164 2.30 -9.13 4.00
CA ALA A 164 2.77 -8.07 4.89
C ALA A 164 2.16 -6.75 4.46
N GLU A 165 1.64 -5.97 5.41
CA GLU A 165 1.05 -4.67 5.09
C GLU A 165 1.32 -3.61 6.16
N GLY A 166 1.33 -2.36 5.71
CA GLY A 166 1.30 -1.18 6.56
C GLY A 166 0.39 -0.13 5.94
N SER A 167 -0.50 0.44 6.75
CA SER A 167 -1.47 1.41 6.25
C SER A 167 -1.77 2.46 7.31
N VAL A 168 -1.58 3.71 6.92
CA VAL A 168 -1.90 4.85 7.77
C VAL A 168 -2.74 5.83 6.94
N HIS A 169 -3.85 6.24 7.52
CA HIS A 169 -4.70 7.29 7.01
C HIS A 169 -4.77 8.40 8.05
N LYS A 170 -4.66 9.64 7.61
CA LYS A 170 -4.74 10.81 8.46
C LYS A 170 -5.47 11.93 7.75
N GLN A 171 -6.46 12.50 8.42
CA GLN A 171 -7.05 13.75 7.97
C GLN A 171 -6.14 14.90 8.41
N VAL A 172 -5.69 15.68 7.43
CA VAL A 172 -4.86 16.87 7.67
C VAL A 172 -5.67 18.05 7.15
N PRO A 173 -6.05 19.02 8.02
CA PRO A 173 -6.89 20.15 7.61
C PRO A 173 -6.35 20.83 6.34
N SER A 174 -7.20 21.35 5.45
CA SER A 174 -6.70 22.01 4.24
C SER A 174 -5.67 23.09 4.58
N VAL A 175 -4.44 22.93 4.08
CA VAL A 175 -3.31 23.87 4.27
C VAL A 175 -3.57 25.25 3.64
N TRP A 176 -4.61 25.33 2.81
CA TRP A 176 -4.96 26.46 1.95
C TRP A 176 -5.87 27.49 2.63
N VAL A 177 -5.97 27.47 3.96
CA VAL A 177 -6.63 28.54 4.71
C VAL A 177 -5.77 29.80 4.55
N HIS A 178 -6.33 30.82 3.92
CA HIS A 178 -5.80 32.17 3.96
C HIS A 178 -5.59 32.51 5.46
N ASP A 179 -4.41 32.99 5.85
CA ASP A 179 -3.99 33.38 7.23
C ASP A 179 -3.00 32.45 7.96
N LYS A 180 -2.52 31.34 7.35
CA LYS A 180 -1.45 30.52 7.96
C LYS A 180 -0.04 31.04 7.64
N ALA A 181 0.84 31.03 8.64
CA ALA A 181 2.24 31.37 8.45
C ALA A 181 2.98 30.25 7.68
N ALA A 182 3.97 30.61 6.86
CA ALA A 182 4.72 29.64 6.06
C ALA A 182 5.32 28.45 6.84
N PRO A 183 5.83 28.60 8.09
CA PRO A 183 6.27 27.47 8.90
C PRO A 183 5.16 26.48 9.24
N GLU A 184 3.95 26.96 9.49
CA GLU A 184 2.81 26.11 9.82
C GLU A 184 2.35 25.30 8.61
N ILE A 185 2.38 25.92 7.43
CA ILE A 185 2.09 25.26 6.15
C ILE A 185 3.13 24.17 5.88
N ALA A 186 4.42 24.49 6.04
CA ALA A 186 5.51 23.52 5.87
C ALA A 186 5.39 22.35 6.84
N ALA A 187 5.18 22.62 8.13
CA ALA A 187 4.98 21.57 9.15
C ALA A 187 3.78 20.67 8.84
N GLN A 188 2.73 21.23 8.24
CA GLN A 188 1.54 20.48 7.87
C GLN A 188 1.75 19.60 6.63
N ILE A 189 2.59 20.03 5.68
CA ILE A 189 3.02 19.21 4.54
C ILE A 189 3.93 18.08 5.03
N GLU A 190 4.83 18.35 5.98
CA GLU A 190 5.70 17.33 6.59
C GLU A 190 4.90 16.21 7.28
N GLN A 191 3.69 16.50 7.80
CA GLN A 191 2.81 15.44 8.33
C GLN A 191 2.45 14.38 7.27
N GLN A 192 2.53 14.69 5.98
CA GLN A 192 2.35 13.68 4.92
C GLN A 192 3.48 12.67 4.91
N ARG A 193 4.71 13.13 5.14
CA ARG A 193 5.87 12.27 5.23
C ARG A 193 5.79 11.37 6.45
N ASP A 194 5.31 11.91 7.58
CA ASP A 194 5.08 11.10 8.78
C ASP A 194 4.09 9.95 8.53
N VAL A 195 2.99 10.20 7.80
CA VAL A 195 2.02 9.17 7.43
C VAL A 195 2.67 8.06 6.61
N GLN A 196 3.52 8.40 5.63
CA GLN A 196 4.27 7.43 4.85
C GLN A 196 5.24 6.62 5.71
N LEU A 197 6.04 7.30 6.54
CA LEU A 197 7.02 6.65 7.42
C LEU A 197 6.34 5.72 8.43
N ASP A 198 5.20 6.10 8.97
CA ASP A 198 4.48 5.27 9.93
C ASP A 198 3.85 4.03 9.25
N ALA A 199 3.33 4.17 8.02
CA ALA A 199 2.89 3.02 7.24
C ALA A 199 4.06 2.08 6.88
N LEU A 200 5.24 2.61 6.54
CA LEU A 200 6.45 1.81 6.28
C LEU A 200 6.92 1.07 7.55
N LYS A 201 6.89 1.72 8.73
CA LYS A 201 7.18 1.05 10.01
C LYS A 201 6.19 -0.07 10.31
N GLN A 202 4.90 0.13 10.05
CA GLN A 202 3.89 -0.92 10.21
C GLN A 202 4.16 -2.10 9.28
N PHE A 203 4.53 -1.82 8.03
CA PHE A 203 4.94 -2.84 7.07
C PHE A 203 6.11 -3.67 7.61
N ASP A 204 7.15 -3.04 8.14
CA ASP A 204 8.30 -3.75 8.72
C ASP A 204 7.92 -4.66 9.89
N VAL A 205 7.02 -4.18 10.75
CA VAL A 205 6.50 -4.97 11.87
C VAL A 205 5.73 -6.17 11.33
N SER A 206 4.87 -5.97 10.33
CA SER A 206 4.12 -7.04 9.68
C SER A 206 5.04 -8.07 9.02
N LEU A 207 6.07 -7.63 8.29
CA LEU A 207 7.03 -8.51 7.63
C LEU A 207 7.82 -9.35 8.64
N LYS A 208 8.33 -8.72 9.70
CA LYS A 208 9.05 -9.40 10.78
C LYS A 208 8.16 -10.41 11.51
N ALA A 209 6.87 -10.12 11.68
CA ALA A 209 5.92 -11.03 12.30
C ALA A 209 5.73 -12.30 11.47
N LEU A 210 5.62 -12.17 10.13
CA LEU A 210 5.49 -13.32 9.24
C LEU A 210 6.70 -14.26 9.33
N VAL A 211 7.91 -13.71 9.27
CA VAL A 211 9.14 -14.51 9.26
C VAL A 211 9.43 -15.14 10.63
N ARG A 212 8.94 -14.55 11.73
CA ARG A 212 9.04 -15.14 13.08
C ARG A 212 8.01 -16.23 13.35
N ALA A 213 6.87 -16.20 12.67
CA ALA A 213 5.83 -17.22 12.78
C ALA A 213 6.13 -18.48 11.96
N SER A 214 7.28 -18.49 11.27
CA SER A 214 7.69 -19.47 10.26
C SER A 214 8.68 -20.53 10.76
#